data_AF-A0A4P7LG88-F1
#
_entry.id   AF-A0A4P7LG88-F1
#
_cell.length_a   1.000
_cell.length_b   1.000
_cell.length_c   1.000
_cell.angle_alpha   90.00
_cell.angle_beta   90.00
_cell.angle_gamma   90.00
#
_symmetry.space_group_name_H-M   'P 1'
#
loop_
_entity.id
_entity.type
_entity.pdbx_description
1 polymer ?
#
loop_
_entity_poly.entity_id
_entity_poly.type
_entity_poly.pdbx_seq_one_letter_code
_entity_poly.pdbx_strand_id
1 'polypeptide(L)'
;MSQPEEGQPGLSAQLPLLDGILEQHRVQLGAGTEGDLVDMFRQADWVDVTGGVITASIPKGFLADVFALFPNAGFHRCLLRLTCRHAVLHPLKPLPMIRW
;
A
#
# COMPACT_ATOMS: atom_id res chain seq x y z
N MET A 1 -24.45 36.40 4.18
CA MET A 1 -24.70 35.03 3.68
C MET A 1 -23.33 34.38 3.53
N SER A 2 -22.77 33.91 4.64
CA SER A 2 -21.43 33.32 4.68
C SER A 2 -21.58 31.81 4.56
N GLN A 3 -20.95 31.23 3.55
CA GLN A 3 -20.86 29.77 3.38
C GLN A 3 -20.10 29.17 4.58
N PRO A 4 -20.49 28.00 5.11
CA PRO A 4 -19.73 27.34 6.16
C PRO A 4 -18.45 26.74 5.57
N GLU A 5 -17.34 26.98 6.26
CA GLU A 5 -16.07 26.30 6.04
C GLU A 5 -16.26 24.81 6.35
N GLU A 6 -16.26 23.96 5.31
CA GLU A 6 -16.17 22.50 5.41
C GLU A 6 -14.86 22.15 6.12
N GLY A 7 -14.95 22.00 7.44
CA GLY A 7 -13.84 21.64 8.30
C GLY A 7 -13.32 20.26 7.95
N GLN A 8 -12.04 20.18 7.58
CA GLN A 8 -11.30 18.92 7.46
C GLN A 8 -11.61 18.01 8.65
N PRO A 9 -12.02 16.75 8.42
CA PRO A 9 -12.36 15.84 9.51
C PRO A 9 -11.16 15.69 10.44
N GLY A 10 -11.39 15.90 11.74
CA GLY A 10 -10.35 15.82 12.76
C GLY A 10 -9.66 14.45 12.77
N LEU A 11 -8.41 14.40 13.20
CA LEU A 11 -7.53 13.22 13.18
C LEU A 11 -8.18 11.93 13.75
N SER A 12 -9.10 12.07 14.72
CA SER A 12 -9.85 10.96 15.30
C SER A 12 -10.83 10.27 14.34
N ALA A 13 -11.42 11.01 13.39
CA ALA A 13 -12.29 10.45 12.35
C ALA A 13 -11.51 9.67 11.28
N GLN A 14 -10.19 9.85 11.23
CA GLN A 14 -9.28 9.16 10.31
C GLN A 14 -8.63 7.93 10.95
N LEU A 15 -8.88 7.64 12.24
CA LEU A 15 -8.27 6.51 12.94
C LEU A 15 -8.62 5.14 12.33
N PRO A 16 -9.86 4.85 11.90
CA PRO A 16 -10.17 3.57 11.23
C PRO A 16 -9.42 3.41 9.89
N LEU A 17 -9.18 4.53 9.19
CA LEU A 17 -8.35 4.57 8.00
C LEU A 17 -6.88 4.33 8.33
N LEU A 18 -6.39 4.92 9.42
CA LEU A 18 -5.02 4.72 9.90
C LEU A 18 -4.78 3.27 10.33
N ASP A 19 -5.73 2.67 11.06
CA ASP A 19 -5.69 1.26 11.46
C ASP A 19 -5.77 0.35 10.22
N GLY A 20 -6.64 0.65 9.26
CA GLY A 20 -6.71 -0.05 7.97
C GLY A 20 -5.44 0.09 7.12
N ILE A 21 -4.74 1.22 7.18
CA ILE A 21 -3.41 1.43 6.59
C ILE A 21 -2.37 0.55 7.31
N LEU A 22 -2.41 0.46 8.63
CA LEU A 22 -1.50 -0.39 9.40
C LEU A 22 -1.78 -1.89 9.20
N GLU A 23 -3.01 -2.25 8.80
CA GLU A 23 -3.47 -3.63 8.57
C GLU A 23 -3.36 -4.12 7.11
N GLN A 24 -2.74 -3.35 6.20
CA GLN A 24 -2.57 -3.64 4.76
C GLN A 24 -1.90 -5.00 4.44
N HIS A 25 -1.40 -5.71 5.45
CA HIS A 25 -0.68 -6.98 5.41
C HIS A 25 -1.51 -8.24 5.15
N ARG A 26 -2.79 -8.10 4.84
CA ARG A 26 -3.63 -9.24 4.48
C ARG A 26 -3.26 -9.65 3.03
N VAL A 27 -2.93 -10.92 2.81
CA VAL A 27 -2.37 -11.41 1.52
C VAL A 27 -3.41 -11.56 0.40
N GLN A 28 -4.68 -11.75 0.75
CA GLN A 28 -5.74 -12.05 -0.23
C GLN A 28 -6.22 -10.79 -0.95
N LEU A 29 -6.04 -10.68 -2.27
CA LEU A 29 -6.82 -9.74 -3.09
C LEU A 29 -8.31 -10.10 -2.94
N GLY A 30 -8.99 -9.44 -2.01
CA GLY A 30 -10.42 -9.59 -1.81
C GLY A 30 -11.16 -8.79 -2.88
N ALA A 31 -12.35 -9.26 -3.26
CA ALA A 31 -13.33 -8.44 -3.96
C ALA A 31 -13.83 -7.38 -2.97
N GLY A 32 -13.02 -6.35 -2.74
CA GLY A 32 -13.39 -5.17 -2.00
C GLY A 32 -14.64 -4.56 -2.59
N THR A 33 -15.52 -4.05 -1.74
CA THR A 33 -16.58 -3.14 -2.20
C THR A 33 -15.92 -1.91 -2.82
N GLU A 34 -16.32 -1.55 -4.04
CA GLU A 34 -15.86 -0.34 -4.70
C GLU A 34 -15.98 0.86 -3.74
N GLY A 35 -14.86 1.51 -3.43
CA GLY A 35 -14.80 2.65 -2.50
C GLY A 35 -14.23 2.39 -1.12
N ASP A 36 -13.82 1.15 -0.78
CA ASP A 36 -13.06 0.91 0.44
C ASP A 36 -11.62 1.44 0.31
N LEU A 37 -11.28 2.46 1.11
CA LEU A 37 -9.96 3.06 1.15
C LEU A 37 -8.87 2.03 1.49
N VAL A 38 -9.18 1.04 2.35
CA VAL A 38 -8.22 0.00 2.74
C VAL A 38 -7.80 -0.83 1.53
N ASP A 39 -8.75 -1.20 0.68
CA ASP A 39 -8.45 -1.96 -0.53
C ASP A 39 -7.72 -1.12 -1.58
N MET A 40 -8.04 0.18 -1.71
CA MET A 40 -7.27 1.09 -2.57
C MET A 40 -5.80 1.17 -2.14
N PHE A 41 -5.57 1.34 -0.84
CA PHE A 41 -4.22 1.37 -0.29
C PHE A 41 -3.46 0.05 -0.49
N ARG A 42 -4.15 -1.08 -0.35
CA ARG A 42 -3.57 -2.40 -0.58
C ARG A 42 -3.20 -2.63 -2.04
N GLN A 43 -4.05 -2.19 -2.96
CA GLN A 43 -3.75 -2.23 -4.40
C GLN A 43 -2.51 -1.38 -4.72
N ALA A 44 -2.40 -0.20 -4.11
CA ALA A 44 -1.22 0.66 -4.23
C ALA A 44 0.05 -0.02 -3.68
N ASP A 45 -0.02 -0.66 -2.50
CA ASP A 45 1.13 -1.38 -1.92
C ASP A 45 1.61 -2.53 -2.84
N TRP A 46 0.68 -3.30 -3.43
CA TRP A 46 1.03 -4.33 -4.43
C TRP A 46 1.73 -3.74 -5.66
N VAL A 47 1.26 -2.61 -6.16
CA VAL A 47 1.88 -1.90 -7.28
C VAL A 47 3.29 -1.46 -6.90
N ASP A 48 3.49 -0.88 -5.72
CA ASP A 48 4.77 -0.40 -5.24
C ASP A 48 5.77 -1.53 -4.97
N VAL A 49 5.34 -2.62 -4.31
CA VAL A 49 6.18 -3.79 -4.01
C VAL A 49 6.63 -4.51 -5.28
N THR A 50 5.76 -4.56 -6.29
CA THR A 50 6.05 -5.26 -7.56
C THR A 50 6.65 -4.36 -8.63
N GLY A 51 6.81 -3.06 -8.36
CA GLY A 51 7.26 -2.08 -9.36
C GLY A 51 6.32 -1.98 -10.56
N GLY A 52 5.00 -2.17 -10.34
CA GLY A 52 3.97 -2.09 -11.38
C GLY A 52 3.80 -3.35 -12.24
N VAL A 53 4.36 -4.50 -11.84
CA VAL A 53 4.06 -5.79 -12.51
C VAL A 53 2.62 -6.21 -12.24
N ILE A 54 2.17 -6.08 -10.99
CA ILE A 54 0.76 -6.22 -10.62
C ILE A 54 0.15 -4.83 -10.61
N THR A 55 -0.71 -4.53 -11.59
CA THR A 55 -1.27 -3.18 -11.74
C THR A 55 -2.60 -3.00 -11.03
N ALA A 56 -3.22 -4.06 -10.49
CA ALA A 56 -4.49 -4.01 -9.77
C ALA A 56 -5.59 -3.17 -10.47
N SER A 57 -5.75 -3.37 -11.79
CA SER A 57 -6.70 -2.64 -12.65
C SER A 57 -6.36 -1.15 -12.90
N ILE A 58 -5.19 -0.68 -12.49
CA ILE A 58 -4.70 0.69 -12.77
C ILE A 58 -4.06 0.75 -14.18
N PRO A 59 -4.35 1.78 -14.99
CA PRO A 59 -3.72 1.97 -16.30
C PRO A 59 -2.20 2.14 -16.20
N LYS A 60 -1.46 1.41 -17.04
CA LYS A 60 0.02 1.44 -17.06
C LYS A 60 0.61 2.82 -17.35
N GLY A 61 -0.06 3.63 -18.18
CA GLY A 61 0.38 5.01 -18.47
C GLY A 61 0.38 5.88 -17.22
N PHE A 62 -0.70 5.80 -16.44
CA PHE A 62 -0.79 6.49 -15.16
C PHE A 62 0.31 6.04 -14.18
N LEU A 63 0.56 4.73 -14.08
CA LEU A 63 1.64 4.20 -13.25
C LEU A 63 3.03 4.70 -13.70
N ALA A 64 3.27 4.80 -15.00
CA ALA A 64 4.51 5.33 -15.53
C ALA A 64 4.72 6.81 -15.15
N ASP A 65 3.67 7.62 -15.24
CA ASP A 65 3.72 9.03 -14.83
C ASP A 65 3.99 9.15 -13.32
N VAL A 66 3.35 8.31 -12.50
CA VAL A 66 3.57 8.26 -11.05
C VAL A 66 5.01 7.85 -10.72
N PHE A 67 5.53 6.79 -11.32
CA PHE A 67 6.90 6.34 -11.07
C PHE A 67 7.97 7.31 -11.61
N ALA A 68 7.64 8.09 -12.65
CA ALA A 68 8.50 9.17 -13.11
C ALA A 68 8.53 10.34 -12.12
N LEU A 69 7.39 10.66 -11.51
CA LEU A 69 7.26 11.72 -10.51
C LEU A 69 7.89 11.33 -9.16
N PHE A 70 7.76 10.07 -8.76
CA PHE A 70 8.26 9.52 -7.51
C PHE A 70 9.31 8.44 -7.79
N PRO A 71 10.58 8.84 -8.04
CA PRO A 71 11.62 7.90 -8.42
C PRO A 71 11.92 6.92 -7.28
N ASN A 72 12.15 5.67 -7.67
CA ASN A 72 12.50 4.60 -6.75
C ASN A 72 13.90 4.81 -6.17
N ALA A 73 14.02 5.58 -5.09
CA ALA A 73 15.29 5.94 -4.43
C ALA A 73 15.91 4.76 -3.64
N GLY A 74 16.02 3.58 -4.27
CA GLY A 74 16.55 2.36 -3.67
C GLY A 74 15.54 1.55 -2.86
N PHE A 75 14.25 1.85 -2.98
CA PHE A 75 13.17 1.15 -2.28
C PHE A 75 13.21 -0.36 -2.53
N HIS A 76 13.18 -0.80 -3.80
CA HIS A 76 13.18 -2.23 -4.12
C HIS A 76 14.49 -2.92 -3.70
N ARG A 77 15.62 -2.22 -3.77
CA ARG A 77 16.90 -2.74 -3.29
C ARG A 77 16.88 -2.97 -1.78
N CYS A 78 16.26 -2.06 -1.04
CA CYS A 78 16.06 -2.22 0.40
C CYS A 78 15.15 -3.41 0.69
N LEU A 79 14.02 -3.50 -0.02
CA LEU A 79 13.04 -4.58 0.11
C LEU A 79 13.69 -5.95 -0.13
N LEU A 80 14.41 -6.12 -1.24
CA LEU A 80 15.14 -7.35 -1.55
C LEU A 80 16.15 -7.70 -0.44
N ARG A 81 16.96 -6.72 0.00
CA ARG A 81 17.96 -6.94 1.06
C ARG A 81 17.32 -7.42 2.36
N LEU A 82 16.22 -6.80 2.78
CA LEU A 82 15.52 -7.16 4.02
C LEU A 82 14.88 -8.54 3.90
N THR A 83 14.21 -8.82 2.79
CA THR A 83 13.58 -10.12 2.50
C THR A 83 14.61 -11.24 2.48
N CYS A 84 15.73 -11.07 1.77
CA CYS A 84 16.80 -12.06 1.73
C CYS A 84 17.42 -12.28 3.12
N ARG A 85 17.68 -11.21 3.88
CA ARG A 85 18.23 -11.32 5.23
C ARG A 85 17.28 -12.09 6.15
N HIS A 86 15.97 -11.82 6.08
CA HIS A 86 14.97 -12.56 6.85
C HIS A 86 14.91 -14.03 6.45
N ALA A 87 14.90 -14.33 5.15
CA ALA A 87 14.87 -15.71 4.65
C ALA A 87 16.08 -16.53 5.11
N VAL A 88 17.27 -15.92 5.18
CA VAL A 88 18.50 -16.58 5.70
C VAL A 88 18.41 -16.84 7.20
N LEU A 89 17.92 -15.85 7.98
CA LEU A 89 17.85 -15.97 9.44
C LEU A 89 16.68 -16.85 9.92
N HIS A 90 15.59 -16.89 9.15
CA HIS A 90 14.34 -17.53 9.52
C HIS A 90 13.68 -18.25 8.34
N PRO A 91 14.27 -19.36 7.83
CA PRO A 91 13.84 -20.01 6.59
C PRO A 91 12.41 -20.58 6.65
N LEU A 92 11.89 -20.87 7.84
CA LEU A 92 10.55 -21.43 8.04
C LEU A 92 9.55 -20.40 8.61
N LYS A 93 9.96 -19.14 8.82
CA LYS A 93 9.04 -18.10 9.31
C LYS A 93 8.69 -17.16 8.16
N PRO A 94 7.40 -16.92 7.89
CA PRO A 94 7.00 -15.92 6.90
C PRO A 94 7.55 -14.54 7.28
N LEU A 95 7.57 -13.62 6.31
CA LEU A 95 7.92 -12.23 6.60
C LEU A 95 6.97 -11.68 7.69
N PRO A 96 7.46 -10.80 8.58
CA PRO A 96 6.68 -10.28 9.71
C PRO A 96 5.43 -9.51 9.27
N MET A 97 5.45 -9.03 8.03
CA MET A 97 4.38 -8.32 7.34
C MET A 97 3.35 -9.23 6.66
N ILE A 98 3.49 -10.56 6.72
CA ILE A 98 2.50 -11.49 6.15
C ILE A 98 1.62 -12.00 7.29
N ARG A 99 0.35 -11.60 7.29
CA ARG A 99 -0.67 -12.08 8.26
C ARG A 99 -1.78 -12.80 7.50
N TRP A 100 -2.17 -13.97 8.03
CA TRP A 100 -3.24 -14.82 7.48
C TRP A 100 -4.57 -14.52 8.15
#